data_AF-A0A0J7Z5D8-F1
#
_entry.id   AF-A0A0J7Z5D8-F1
#
_cell.length_a   1.000
_cell.length_b   1.000
_cell.length_c   1.000
_cell.angle_alpha   90.00
_cell.angle_beta   90.00
_cell.angle_gamma   90.00
#
_symmetry.space_group_name_H-M   'P 1'
#
loop_
_entity.id
_entity.type
_entity.pdbx_description
1 polymer ?
#
loop_
_entity_poly.entity_id
_entity_poly.type
_entity_poly.pdbx_seq_one_letter_code
_entity_poly.pdbx_strand_id
1 'polypeptide(L)'
;MTGAVAPRGSRHLDGPKKILLSGVSSDAHMWNLIYLQLFIEESGHHVRNLGPCAPDELILEHCVTWRPDALVISTVNGHGHLDGVRLIRTLREAGGPLATLPVVIGGKLGIHGIGNSRFHQKLLDAGFDAVFGAEAGIMEFQRYLTMLGRNGHAVETTTVPAC
;
A
#
# COMPACT_ATOMS: atom_id res chain seq x y z
N MET A 1 -0.53 10.87 -50.80
CA MET A 1 -0.62 9.87 -49.71
C MET A 1 0.36 10.26 -48.63
N THR A 2 -0.10 10.91 -47.58
CA THR A 2 0.72 11.27 -46.40
C THR A 2 -0.07 10.83 -45.18
N GLY A 3 0.31 9.68 -44.63
CA GLY A 3 -0.33 9.10 -43.44
C GLY A 3 0.08 9.89 -42.20
N ALA A 4 -0.91 10.38 -41.46
CA ALA A 4 -0.71 10.98 -40.15
C ALA A 4 -0.31 9.88 -39.15
N VAL A 5 0.81 10.06 -38.47
CA VAL A 5 1.20 9.26 -37.30
C VAL A 5 0.37 9.75 -36.12
N ALA A 6 -0.54 8.91 -35.62
CA ALA A 6 -1.27 9.19 -34.39
C ALA A 6 -0.30 9.19 -33.20
N PRO A 7 -0.41 10.13 -32.25
CA PRO A 7 0.38 10.08 -31.03
C PRO A 7 0.02 8.81 -30.26
N ARG A 8 1.03 8.07 -29.77
CA ARG A 8 0.81 6.95 -28.84
C ARG A 8 0.23 7.52 -27.55
N GLY A 9 -1.10 7.52 -27.46
CA GLY A 9 -1.81 7.91 -26.25
C GLY A 9 -1.33 7.06 -25.07
N SER A 10 -0.95 7.74 -23.98
CA SER A 10 -0.82 7.14 -22.66
C SER A 10 -2.13 6.41 -22.36
N ARG A 11 -2.09 5.08 -22.29
CA ARG A 11 -3.26 4.30 -21.85
C ARG A 11 -3.49 4.63 -20.37
N HIS A 12 -4.43 5.53 -20.11
CA HIS A 12 -5.12 5.59 -18.83
C HIS A 12 -5.90 4.28 -18.73
N LEU A 13 -5.33 3.28 -18.06
CA LEU A 13 -6.05 2.03 -17.82
C LEU A 13 -6.92 2.26 -16.59
N ASP A 14 -8.10 2.85 -16.82
CA ASP A 14 -9.25 2.96 -15.91
C ASP A 14 -9.85 1.58 -15.58
N GLY A 15 -8.99 0.60 -15.31
CA GLY A 15 -9.34 -0.79 -15.07
C GLY A 15 -8.98 -1.25 -13.66
N PRO A 16 -9.53 -2.40 -13.22
CA PRO A 16 -9.22 -2.99 -11.93
C PRO A 16 -7.71 -3.09 -11.69
N LYS A 17 -7.26 -2.63 -10.52
CA LYS A 17 -5.87 -2.76 -10.07
C LYS A 17 -5.67 -4.08 -9.32
N LYS A 18 -4.47 -4.63 -9.40
CA LYS A 18 -4.04 -5.83 -8.66
C LYS A 18 -3.41 -5.41 -7.35
N ILE A 19 -4.05 -5.74 -6.24
CA ILE A 19 -3.63 -5.37 -4.90
C ILE A 19 -3.16 -6.61 -4.14
N LEU A 20 -1.91 -6.60 -3.70
CA LEU A 20 -1.40 -7.63 -2.80
C LEU A 20 -1.68 -7.16 -1.37
N LEU A 21 -2.43 -7.95 -0.61
CA LEU A 21 -2.81 -7.66 0.77
C LEU A 21 -2.10 -8.64 1.69
N SER A 22 -1.50 -8.14 2.77
CA SER A 22 -0.81 -9.00 3.73
C SER A 22 -0.80 -8.41 5.15
N GLY A 23 -0.71 -9.29 6.14
CA GLY A 23 -0.28 -8.92 7.49
C GLY A 23 1.23 -8.76 7.59
N VAL A 24 1.73 -8.46 8.79
CA VAL A 24 3.16 -8.60 9.11
C VAL A 24 3.41 -9.93 9.82
N SER A 25 4.67 -10.40 9.80
CA SER A 25 5.03 -11.72 10.32
C SER A 25 4.69 -11.96 11.79
N SER A 26 4.65 -10.92 12.63
CA SER A 26 4.28 -11.03 14.05
C SER A 26 2.77 -10.87 14.33
N ASP A 27 1.94 -10.65 13.31
CA ASP A 27 0.53 -10.30 13.48
C ASP A 27 -0.42 -11.40 13.02
N ALA A 28 -1.07 -12.06 13.99
CA ALA A 28 -2.02 -13.15 13.78
C ALA A 28 -3.46 -12.67 13.51
N HIS A 29 -3.73 -11.35 13.53
CA HIS A 29 -5.07 -10.84 13.28
C HIS A 29 -5.46 -11.02 11.82
N MET A 30 -6.62 -11.64 11.61
CA MET A 30 -7.12 -11.95 10.26
C MET A 30 -8.33 -11.12 9.84
N TRP A 31 -9.17 -10.65 10.78
CA TRP A 31 -10.43 -9.97 10.44
C TRP A 31 -10.22 -8.65 9.69
N ASN A 32 -9.18 -7.90 10.06
CA ASN A 32 -8.75 -6.70 9.32
C ASN A 32 -8.40 -7.02 7.86
N LEU A 33 -7.79 -8.18 7.60
CA LEU A 33 -7.42 -8.60 6.24
C LEU A 33 -8.64 -9.03 5.43
N ILE A 34 -9.57 -9.79 6.05
CA ILE A 34 -10.82 -10.17 5.38
C ILE A 34 -11.65 -8.93 5.05
N TYR A 35 -11.79 -8.02 6.01
CA TYR A 35 -12.49 -6.75 5.80
C TYR A 35 -11.87 -5.93 4.66
N LEU A 36 -10.55 -5.74 4.66
CA LEU A 36 -9.86 -4.98 3.62
C LEU A 36 -9.97 -5.65 2.25
N GLN A 37 -9.92 -6.98 2.19
CA GLN A 37 -10.14 -7.71 0.94
C GLN A 37 -11.52 -7.37 0.36
N LEU A 38 -12.59 -7.55 1.13
CA LEU A 38 -13.95 -7.24 0.68
C LEU A 38 -14.08 -5.77 0.28
N PHE A 39 -13.54 -4.86 1.08
CA PHE A 39 -13.59 -3.42 0.82
C PHE A 39 -12.88 -3.01 -0.49
N ILE A 40 -11.72 -3.60 -0.77
CA ILE A 40 -10.96 -3.33 -2.00
C ILE A 40 -11.65 -3.97 -3.22
N GLU A 41 -12.19 -5.17 -3.06
CA GLU A 41 -12.93 -5.87 -4.13
C GLU A 41 -14.23 -5.14 -4.48
N GLU A 42 -14.98 -4.66 -3.49
CA GLU A 42 -16.17 -3.81 -3.67
C GLU A 42 -15.84 -2.48 -4.36
N SER A 43 -14.60 -1.99 -4.19
CA SER A 43 -14.09 -0.81 -4.89
C SER A 43 -13.68 -1.10 -6.35
N GLY A 44 -13.84 -2.33 -6.84
CA GLY A 44 -13.58 -2.71 -8.24
C GLY A 44 -12.14 -3.12 -8.53
N HIS A 45 -11.39 -3.59 -7.53
CA HIS A 45 -10.01 -4.06 -7.68
C HIS A 45 -9.88 -5.56 -7.41
N HIS A 46 -8.77 -6.16 -7.84
CA HIS A 46 -8.47 -7.57 -7.60
C HIS A 46 -7.52 -7.71 -6.43
N VAL A 47 -7.88 -8.52 -5.44
CA VAL A 47 -7.05 -8.74 -4.25
C VAL A 47 -6.42 -10.12 -4.29
N ARG A 48 -5.13 -10.19 -3.96
CA ARG A 48 -4.47 -11.42 -3.51
C ARG A 48 -4.11 -11.24 -2.05
N ASN A 49 -4.81 -11.95 -1.17
CA ASN A 49 -4.60 -11.87 0.27
C ASN A 49 -3.69 -13.00 0.73
N LEU A 50 -2.50 -12.66 1.25
CA LEU A 50 -1.53 -13.62 1.78
C LEU A 50 -1.86 -14.08 3.21
N GLY A 51 -2.82 -13.42 3.86
CA GLY A 51 -3.21 -13.72 5.23
C GLY A 51 -2.28 -13.13 6.30
N PRO A 52 -2.54 -13.47 7.57
CA PRO A 52 -1.75 -13.03 8.71
C PRO A 52 -0.41 -13.75 8.79
N CYS A 53 0.50 -13.24 9.63
CA CYS A 53 1.80 -13.85 9.90
C CYS A 53 2.63 -14.20 8.64
N ALA A 54 2.46 -13.46 7.54
CA ALA A 54 3.21 -13.70 6.32
C ALA A 54 4.70 -13.36 6.51
N PRO A 55 5.65 -14.25 6.16
CA PRO A 55 7.07 -13.93 6.13
C PRO A 55 7.37 -12.87 5.06
N ASP A 56 8.37 -12.02 5.33
CA ASP A 56 8.77 -10.94 4.42
C ASP A 56 9.16 -11.50 3.03
N GLU A 57 9.84 -12.65 2.99
CA GLU A 57 10.26 -13.32 1.75
C GLU A 57 9.07 -13.75 0.87
N LEU A 58 7.98 -14.21 1.48
CA LEU A 58 6.76 -14.59 0.76
C LEU A 58 6.10 -13.36 0.14
N ILE A 59 6.07 -12.24 0.86
CA ILE A 59 5.54 -10.98 0.35
C ILE A 59 6.37 -10.53 -0.87
N LEU A 60 7.70 -10.54 -0.76
CA LEU A 60 8.61 -10.16 -1.85
C LEU A 60 8.45 -11.08 -3.07
N GLU A 61 8.40 -12.39 -2.87
CA GLU A 61 8.18 -13.37 -3.94
C GLU A 61 6.88 -13.08 -4.70
N HIS A 62 5.78 -12.84 -3.97
CA HIS A 62 4.50 -12.51 -4.58
C HIS A 62 4.50 -11.15 -5.29
N CYS A 63 5.21 -10.15 -4.78
CA CYS A 63 5.40 -8.88 -5.49
C CYS A 63 6.10 -9.09 -6.84
N VAL A 64 7.16 -9.90 -6.88
CA VAL A 64 7.93 -10.16 -8.11
C VAL A 64 7.14 -11.00 -9.12
N THR A 65 6.53 -12.09 -8.65
CA THR A 65 5.86 -13.07 -9.51
C THR A 65 4.49 -12.60 -9.98
N TRP A 66 3.69 -12.02 -9.07
CA TRP A 66 2.35 -11.58 -9.39
C TRP A 66 2.31 -10.15 -9.92
N ARG A 67 3.32 -9.30 -9.66
CA ARG A 67 3.38 -7.91 -10.12
C ARG A 67 2.09 -7.13 -9.80
N PRO A 68 1.81 -6.89 -8.51
CA PRO A 68 0.70 -6.04 -8.11
C PRO A 68 0.93 -4.59 -8.56
N ASP A 69 -0.16 -3.85 -8.71
CA ASP A 69 -0.13 -2.39 -8.87
C ASP A 69 0.08 -1.67 -7.52
N ALA A 70 -0.24 -2.33 -6.39
CA ALA A 70 0.10 -1.86 -5.05
C ALA A 70 0.18 -3.01 -4.03
N LEU A 71 1.02 -2.82 -3.01
CA LEU A 71 1.08 -3.63 -1.80
C LEU A 71 0.42 -2.90 -0.62
N VAL A 72 -0.51 -3.57 0.05
CA VAL A 72 -1.21 -3.08 1.24
C VAL A 72 -0.84 -3.96 2.42
N ILE A 73 -0.25 -3.34 3.45
CA ILE A 73 0.08 -4.00 4.71
C ILE A 73 -0.93 -3.59 5.76
N SER A 74 -1.56 -4.56 6.41
CA SER A 74 -2.49 -4.32 7.51
C SER A 74 -1.97 -4.95 8.79
N THR A 75 -1.88 -4.17 9.86
CA THR A 75 -1.44 -4.67 11.16
C THR A 75 -2.15 -3.96 12.29
N VAL A 76 -2.58 -4.73 13.29
CA VAL A 76 -3.31 -4.25 14.45
C VAL A 76 -2.72 -4.73 15.78
N ASN A 77 -1.63 -5.51 15.76
CA ASN A 77 -0.97 -6.01 16.97
C ASN A 77 -0.15 -4.94 17.74
N GLY A 78 0.03 -3.74 17.17
CA GLY A 78 0.81 -2.66 17.79
C GLY A 78 2.31 -2.68 17.48
N HIS A 79 2.80 -3.61 16.66
CA HIS A 79 4.21 -3.70 16.24
C HIS A 79 4.46 -3.24 14.80
N GLY A 80 3.46 -2.69 14.12
CA GLY A 80 3.55 -2.26 12.73
C GLY A 80 4.70 -1.29 12.43
N HIS A 81 5.10 -0.44 13.38
CA HIS A 81 6.25 0.46 13.22
C HIS A 81 7.63 -0.24 13.26
N LEU A 82 7.72 -1.46 13.80
CA LEU A 82 8.95 -2.26 13.82
C LEU A 82 8.99 -3.17 12.60
N ASP A 83 7.97 -4.01 12.45
CA ASP A 83 7.91 -4.97 11.36
C ASP A 83 7.74 -4.28 10.01
N GLY A 84 6.93 -3.21 9.95
CA GLY A 84 6.76 -2.43 8.73
C GLY A 84 8.07 -1.81 8.28
N VAL A 85 8.85 -1.21 9.19
CA VAL A 85 10.16 -0.60 8.84
C VAL A 85 11.13 -1.66 8.32
N ARG A 86 11.16 -2.85 8.92
CA ARG A 86 11.98 -3.97 8.42
C ARG A 86 11.53 -4.36 7.00
N LEU A 87 10.25 -4.67 6.84
CA LEU A 87 9.68 -5.14 5.57
C LEU A 87 9.92 -4.15 4.42
N ILE A 88 9.62 -2.86 4.63
CA ILE A 88 9.74 -1.88 3.55
C ILE A 88 11.19 -1.65 3.14
N ARG A 89 12.13 -1.66 4.09
CA ARG A 89 13.56 -1.58 3.78
C ARG A 89 14.00 -2.77 2.94
N THR A 90 13.67 -3.99 3.37
CA THR A 90 13.96 -5.21 2.61
C THR A 90 13.39 -5.13 1.19
N LEU A 91 12.16 -4.64 1.03
CA LEU A 91 11.51 -4.48 -0.28
C LEU A 91 12.23 -3.44 -1.17
N ARG A 92 12.61 -2.28 -0.61
CA ARG A 92 13.31 -1.23 -1.37
C ARG A 92 14.75 -1.62 -1.72
N GLU A 93 15.45 -2.31 -0.81
CA GLU A 93 16.81 -2.84 -1.02
C GLU A 93 16.85 -3.92 -2.10
N ALA A 94 15.80 -4.73 -2.24
CA ALA A 94 15.68 -5.72 -3.31
C ALA A 94 15.64 -5.08 -4.72
N GLY A 95 15.24 -3.80 -4.82
CA GLY A 95 15.37 -3.00 -6.03
C GLY A 95 14.50 -3.45 -7.21
N GLY A 96 14.94 -3.10 -8.42
CA GLY A 96 14.25 -3.45 -9.66
C GLY A 96 12.80 -2.93 -9.70
N PRO A 97 11.82 -3.72 -10.16
CA PRO A 97 10.41 -3.33 -10.16
C PRO A 97 9.83 -3.01 -8.77
N LEU A 98 10.45 -3.48 -7.69
CA LEU A 98 9.98 -3.26 -6.32
C LEU A 98 10.33 -1.86 -5.79
N ALA A 99 11.38 -1.24 -6.35
CA ALA A 99 11.81 0.10 -5.93
C ALA A 99 10.71 1.16 -6.12
N THR A 100 9.86 0.99 -7.14
CA THR A 100 8.78 1.93 -7.49
C THR A 100 7.39 1.35 -7.26
N LEU A 101 7.27 0.16 -6.65
CA LEU A 101 5.97 -0.42 -6.31
C LEU A 101 5.30 0.45 -5.23
N PRO A 102 4.07 0.94 -5.42
CA PRO A 102 3.34 1.62 -4.35
C PRO A 102 3.11 0.66 -3.16
N VAL A 103 3.57 1.04 -1.98
CA VAL A 103 3.42 0.28 -0.74
C VAL A 103 2.81 1.17 0.34
N VAL A 104 1.70 0.72 0.92
CA VAL A 104 1.01 1.42 2.00
C VAL A 104 0.81 0.52 3.20
N ILE A 105 0.73 1.12 4.39
CA ILE A 105 0.51 0.41 5.64
C ILE A 105 -0.59 1.06 6.48
N GLY A 106 -1.39 0.27 7.18
CA GLY A 106 -2.38 0.83 8.09
C GLY A 106 -2.82 -0.08 9.23
N GLY A 107 -3.60 0.50 10.13
CA GLY A 107 -4.16 -0.15 11.32
C GLY A 107 -3.62 0.43 12.63
N LYS A 108 -3.31 -0.43 13.60
CA LYS A 108 -2.77 -0.05 14.91
C LYS A 108 -1.25 -0.29 14.93
N LEU A 109 -0.51 0.76 14.58
CA LEU A 109 0.95 0.71 14.33
C LEU A 109 1.81 0.74 15.61
N GLY A 110 1.20 0.98 16.76
CA GLY A 110 1.86 1.12 18.06
C GLY A 110 0.91 0.80 19.21
N ILE A 111 1.46 0.60 20.40
CA ILE A 111 0.68 0.28 21.61
C ILE A 111 0.29 1.51 22.45
N HIS A 112 0.80 2.71 22.13
CA HIS A 112 0.69 3.91 22.97
C HIS A 112 -0.41 4.90 22.54
N GLY A 113 -1.46 4.43 21.82
CA GLY A 113 -2.59 5.27 21.40
C GLY A 113 -2.14 6.53 20.62
N ILE A 114 -2.54 7.71 21.10
CA ILE A 114 -2.23 9.03 20.49
C ILE A 114 -0.71 9.28 20.35
N GLY A 115 0.13 8.65 21.19
CA GLY A 115 1.59 8.74 21.06
C GLY A 115 2.16 8.09 19.80
N ASN A 116 1.35 7.33 19.06
CA ASN A 116 1.79 6.57 17.89
C ASN A 116 1.99 7.41 16.63
N SER A 117 1.53 8.67 16.59
CA SER A 117 1.65 9.55 15.41
C SER A 117 3.11 9.71 14.94
N ARG A 118 4.07 9.67 15.88
CA ARG A 118 5.51 9.69 15.57
C ARG A 118 5.98 8.53 14.69
N PHE A 119 5.26 7.41 14.67
CA PHE A 119 5.59 6.25 13.85
C PHE A 119 5.20 6.44 12.39
N HIS A 120 4.26 7.34 12.08
CA HIS A 120 3.89 7.61 10.69
C HIS A 120 5.08 8.15 9.90
N GLN A 121 5.73 9.19 10.41
CA GLN A 121 6.89 9.76 9.71
C GLN A 121 8.02 8.74 9.56
N LYS A 122 8.29 7.96 10.61
CA LYS A 122 9.30 6.89 10.55
C LYS A 122 9.03 5.85 9.47
N LEU A 123 7.76 5.49 9.25
CA LEU A 123 7.37 4.53 8.22
C LEU A 123 7.47 5.14 6.81
N LEU A 124 7.08 6.40 6.65
CA LEU A 124 7.27 7.13 5.40
C LEU A 124 8.75 7.27 5.04
N ASP A 125 9.58 7.72 5.99
CA ASP A 125 11.03 7.86 5.84
C ASP A 125 11.72 6.52 5.53
N ALA A 126 11.14 5.40 5.98
CA ALA A 126 11.65 4.06 5.68
C ALA A 126 11.29 3.59 4.26
N GLY A 127 10.32 4.22 3.60
CA GLY A 127 9.99 3.97 2.20
C GLY A 127 8.54 3.58 1.90
N PHE A 128 7.62 3.70 2.87
CA PHE A 128 6.18 3.57 2.58
C PHE A 128 5.68 4.82 1.87
N ASP A 129 4.76 4.65 0.92
CA ASP A 129 4.16 5.73 0.15
C ASP A 129 2.99 6.39 0.89
N ALA A 130 2.31 5.64 1.77
CA ALA A 130 1.28 6.19 2.66
C ALA A 130 1.12 5.35 3.94
N VAL A 131 0.66 6.00 5.01
CA VAL A 131 0.41 5.40 6.32
C VAL A 131 -0.97 5.80 6.81
N PHE A 132 -1.83 4.81 7.12
CA PHE A 132 -3.22 5.02 7.52
C PHE A 132 -3.44 4.61 8.99
N GLY A 133 -3.78 5.59 9.84
CA GLY A 133 -4.04 5.35 11.27
C GLY A 133 -5.41 4.71 11.55
N ALA A 134 -5.59 4.12 12.72
CA ALA A 134 -6.81 3.37 13.07
C ALA A 134 -8.13 4.18 13.07
N GLU A 135 -8.11 5.47 13.42
CA GLU A 135 -9.35 6.24 13.60
C GLU A 135 -9.93 6.85 12.30
N ALA A 136 -9.07 7.29 11.37
CA ALA A 136 -9.48 7.93 10.10
C ALA A 136 -8.99 7.18 8.85
N GLY A 137 -8.22 6.10 9.04
CA GLY A 137 -7.47 5.47 7.96
C GLY A 137 -8.32 4.88 6.85
N ILE A 138 -9.55 4.44 7.13
CA ILE A 138 -10.39 3.82 6.09
C ILE A 138 -10.87 4.82 5.03
N MET A 139 -11.23 6.06 5.42
CA MET A 139 -11.65 7.10 4.48
C MET A 139 -10.47 7.60 3.64
N GLU A 140 -9.29 7.71 4.25
CA GLU A 140 -8.04 8.03 3.54
C GLU A 140 -7.65 6.91 2.57
N PHE A 141 -7.80 5.66 2.99
CA PHE A 141 -7.52 4.51 2.15
C PHE A 141 -8.50 4.43 0.96
N GLN A 142 -9.78 4.74 1.16
CA GLN A 142 -10.76 4.82 0.07
C GLN A 142 -10.36 5.86 -0.99
N ARG A 143 -9.91 7.05 -0.54
CA ARG A 143 -9.38 8.09 -1.43
C ARG A 143 -8.16 7.60 -2.18
N TYR A 144 -7.25 6.91 -1.49
CA TYR A 144 -6.08 6.29 -2.11
C TYR A 144 -6.44 5.28 -3.20
N LEU A 145 -7.39 4.36 -2.95
CA LEU A 145 -7.87 3.40 -3.96
C LEU A 145 -8.48 4.11 -5.19
N THR A 146 -9.24 5.18 -4.96
CA THR A 146 -9.82 5.99 -6.05
C THR A 146 -8.70 6.64 -6.90
N MET A 147 -7.63 7.11 -6.27
CA MET A 147 -6.49 7.68 -6.98
C MET A 147 -5.67 6.63 -7.72
N LEU A 148 -5.48 5.44 -7.14
CA LEU A 148 -4.84 4.28 -7.78
C LEU A 148 -5.57 3.87 -9.06
N GLY A 149 -6.91 3.85 -9.04
CA GLY A 149 -7.73 3.53 -10.22
C GLY A 149 -7.52 4.51 -11.38
N ARG A 150 -7.22 5.78 -11.05
CA ARG A 150 -7.03 6.87 -12.02
C ARG A 150 -5.56 6.96 -12.47
N ASN A 151 -4.59 6.92 -11.57
CA ASN A 151 -3.22 7.30 -11.92
C ASN A 151 -2.33 6.13 -12.34
N GLY A 152 -1.95 6.13 -13.63
CA GLY A 152 -0.56 5.83 -13.98
C GLY A 152 0.34 6.99 -13.54
N HIS A 153 0.77 6.98 -12.28
CA HIS A 153 1.78 7.83 -11.62
C HIS A 153 1.74 9.36 -11.78
N ALA A 154 1.27 10.05 -10.72
CA ALA A 154 1.95 11.15 -10.01
C ALA A 154 1.07 11.59 -8.82
N VAL A 155 1.54 11.42 -7.58
CA VAL A 155 0.95 12.05 -6.40
C VAL A 155 1.91 13.14 -5.96
N GLU A 156 1.58 14.38 -6.29
CA GLU A 156 2.26 15.57 -5.77
C GLU A 156 1.64 15.91 -4.41
N THR A 157 2.46 15.92 -3.36
CA THR A 157 2.04 16.18 -1.99
C THR A 157 1.60 17.64 -1.87
N THR A 158 0.30 17.89 -1.76
CA THR A 158 -0.21 19.23 -1.47
C THR A 158 0.11 19.58 -0.02
N THR A 159 1.14 20.41 0.18
CA THR A 159 1.37 21.12 1.44
C THR A 159 0.23 22.10 1.67
N VAL A 160 -0.50 21.92 2.76
CA VAL A 160 -1.47 22.90 3.27
C VAL A 160 -0.68 24.11 3.81
N PRO A 161 -0.99 25.36 3.41
CA PRO A 161 -0.34 26.52 4.01
C PRO A 161 -0.84 26.69 5.45
N ALA A 162 0.10 26.92 6.37
CA ALA A 162 -0.22 27.33 7.73
C ALA A 162 -0.89 28.71 7.70
N CYS A 163 -2.00 28.84 8.43
CA CYS A 163 -2.64 30.12 8.75
C CYS A 163 -1.72 31.03 9.59
#